data_AF-A0A2G4K662-F1
#
_entry.id   AF-A0A2G4K662-F1
#
_cell.length_a   1.000
_cell.length_b   1.000
_cell.length_c   1.000
_cell.angle_alpha   90.00
_cell.angle_beta   90.00
_cell.angle_gamma   90.00
#
_symmetry.space_group_name_H-M   'P 1'
#
loop_
_entity.id
_entity.type
_entity.pdbx_description
1 polymer ?
#
loop_
_entity_poly.entity_id
_entity_poly.type
_entity_poly.pdbx_seq_one_letter_code
_entity_poly.pdbx_strand_id
1 'polypeptide(L)'
;MPKSKPPRRKRPRHVNNHDRGMVDFFDRLERITDRAEREAEALADRVPPEELARMRATCAENRRIFAEARAEMLAPSRTPVLDRLVGEMRRRERRASR
;
A
#
# COMPACT_ATOMS: atom_id res chain seq x y z
N MET A 1 -30.30 -12.95 -38.35
CA MET A 1 -29.95 -12.03 -37.23
C MET A 1 -28.51 -12.27 -36.83
N PRO A 2 -27.61 -11.27 -36.88
CA PRO A 2 -26.22 -11.48 -36.48
C PRO A 2 -26.13 -11.52 -34.96
N LYS A 3 -25.60 -12.63 -34.42
CA LYS A 3 -25.44 -12.82 -32.97
C LYS A 3 -24.41 -11.83 -32.42
N SER A 4 -24.84 -10.97 -31.51
CA SER A 4 -24.02 -10.03 -30.75
C SER A 4 -22.98 -10.79 -29.92
N LYS A 5 -21.69 -10.44 -30.09
CA LYS A 5 -20.60 -11.00 -29.26
C LYS A 5 -20.83 -10.61 -27.79
N PRO A 6 -20.70 -11.53 -26.84
CA PRO A 6 -20.89 -11.22 -25.43
C PRO A 6 -19.84 -10.21 -24.94
N PRO A 7 -20.19 -9.36 -23.95
CA PRO A 7 -19.30 -8.32 -23.46
C PRO A 7 -18.02 -8.95 -22.89
N ARG A 8 -16.86 -8.52 -23.40
CA ARG A 8 -15.55 -8.92 -22.87
C ARG A 8 -15.44 -8.42 -21.42
N ARG A 9 -15.50 -9.33 -20.45
CA ARG A 9 -15.18 -9.04 -19.04
C ARG A 9 -13.82 -8.35 -18.98
N LYS A 10 -13.76 -7.12 -18.46
CA LYS A 10 -12.51 -6.41 -18.17
C LYS A 10 -11.74 -7.26 -17.16
N ARG A 11 -10.63 -7.88 -17.59
CA ARG A 11 -9.74 -8.60 -16.67
C ARG A 11 -9.23 -7.61 -15.61
N PRO A 12 -9.17 -8.00 -14.32
CA PRO A 12 -8.55 -7.19 -13.29
C PRO A 12 -7.16 -6.76 -13.77
N ARG A 13 -6.83 -5.47 -13.63
CA ARG A 13 -5.48 -4.99 -13.92
C ARG A 13 -4.54 -5.77 -13.00
N HIS A 14 -3.57 -6.46 -13.58
CA HIS A 14 -2.55 -7.14 -12.82
C HIS A 14 -1.75 -6.06 -12.10
N VAL A 15 -1.91 -5.98 -10.78
CA VAL A 15 -1.08 -5.12 -9.93
C VAL A 15 0.36 -5.53 -10.20
N ASN A 16 1.24 -4.58 -10.53
CA ASN A 16 2.65 -4.91 -10.78
C ASN A 16 3.24 -5.49 -9.49
N ASN A 17 4.15 -6.46 -9.61
CA ASN A 17 4.79 -7.10 -8.44
C ASN A 17 5.43 -6.09 -7.48
N HIS A 18 5.85 -4.92 -7.98
CA HIS A 18 6.39 -3.83 -7.17
C HIS A 18 5.33 -3.21 -6.24
N ASP A 19 4.16 -2.87 -6.79
CA ASP A 19 3.07 -2.27 -6.02
C ASP A 19 2.54 -3.28 -4.98
N ARG A 20 2.54 -4.57 -5.32
CA ARG A 20 2.21 -5.65 -4.37
C ARG A 20 3.21 -5.69 -3.20
N GLY A 21 4.51 -5.60 -3.46
CA GLY A 21 5.53 -5.60 -2.41
C GLY A 21 5.44 -4.39 -1.48
N MET A 22 5.02 -3.23 -1.98
CA MET A 22 4.81 -2.04 -1.17
C MET A 22 3.52 -2.11 -0.34
N VAL A 23 2.43 -2.69 -0.88
CA VAL A 23 1.23 -2.98 -0.08
C VAL A 23 1.57 -3.94 1.06
N ASP A 24 2.31 -5.02 0.78
CA ASP A 24 2.75 -5.97 1.81
C ASP A 24 3.65 -5.28 2.87
N PHE A 25 4.45 -4.28 2.45
CA PHE A 25 5.26 -3.48 3.37
C PHE A 25 4.40 -2.62 4.32
N PHE A 26 3.37 -1.94 3.82
CA PHE A 26 2.44 -1.18 4.67
C PHE A 26 1.67 -2.09 5.63
N ASP A 27 1.22 -3.26 5.16
CA ASP A 27 0.58 -4.27 6.03
C ASP A 27 1.54 -4.74 7.14
N ARG A 28 2.84 -4.82 6.87
CA ARG A 28 3.85 -5.15 7.89
C ARG A 28 4.03 -4.02 8.90
N LEU A 29 4.03 -2.76 8.46
CA LEU A 29 4.13 -1.60 9.35
C LEU A 29 2.93 -1.52 10.29
N GLU A 30 1.72 -1.75 9.78
CA GLU A 30 0.50 -1.79 10.58
C GLU A 30 0.59 -2.84 11.70
N ARG A 31 1.06 -4.05 11.38
CA ARG A 31 1.27 -5.11 12.40
C ARG A 31 2.30 -4.72 13.45
N ILE A 32 3.37 -4.01 13.07
CA ILE A 32 4.40 -3.54 14.02
C ILE A 32 3.79 -2.49 14.95
N THR A 33 3.04 -1.54 14.41
CA THR A 33 2.34 -0.51 15.20
C THR A 33 1.33 -1.12 16.16
N ASP A 34 0.52 -2.08 15.70
CA ASP A 34 -0.44 -2.78 16.56
C ASP A 34 0.25 -3.55 17.69
N ARG A 35 1.39 -4.17 17.39
CA ARG A 35 2.19 -4.86 18.40
C ARG A 35 2.75 -3.87 19.43
N ALA A 36 3.31 -2.75 18.97
CA ALA A 36 3.86 -1.72 19.85
C ALA A 36 2.79 -1.13 20.77
N GLU A 37 1.58 -0.87 20.26
CA GLU A 37 0.46 -0.41 21.07
C GLU A 37 0.09 -1.45 22.14
N ARG A 38 -0.05 -2.73 21.77
CA ARG A 38 -0.36 -3.81 22.75
C ARG A 38 0.70 -3.96 23.84
N GLU A 39 1.98 -3.87 23.47
CA GLU A 39 3.09 -3.94 24.43
C GLU A 39 3.09 -2.72 25.37
N ALA A 40 2.79 -1.53 24.87
CA ALA A 40 2.65 -0.33 25.68
C ALA A 40 1.44 -0.41 26.64
N GLU A 41 0.29 -0.89 26.16
CA GLU A 41 -0.90 -1.10 26.97
C GLU A 41 -0.69 -2.14 28.08
N ALA A 42 0.05 -3.22 27.79
CA ALA A 42 0.39 -4.23 28.79
C ALA A 42 1.27 -3.68 29.93
N LEU A 43 1.91 -2.53 29.71
CA LEU A 43 2.74 -1.83 30.68
C LEU A 43 2.06 -0.55 31.20
N ALA A 44 0.76 -0.36 30.98
CA ALA A 44 0.05 0.87 31.33
C ALA A 44 0.21 1.27 32.80
N ASP A 45 0.24 0.31 33.73
CA ASP A 45 0.44 0.57 35.16
C ASP A 45 1.86 1.03 35.53
N ARG A 46 2.82 0.86 34.60
CA ARG A 46 4.24 1.17 34.79
C ARG A 46 4.70 2.40 34.02
N VAL A 47 3.82 2.97 33.18
CA VAL A 47 4.14 4.09 32.28
C VAL A 47 3.33 5.32 32.72
N PRO A 48 3.94 6.51 32.77
CA PRO A 48 3.20 7.74 33.04
C PRO A 48 2.02 7.91 32.05
N PRO A 49 0.82 8.32 32.52
CA PRO A 49 -0.36 8.43 31.66
C PRO A 49 -0.15 9.34 30.43
N GLU A 50 0.65 10.40 30.57
CA GLU A 50 0.98 11.31 29.46
C GLU A 50 1.87 10.67 28.39
N GLU A 51 2.78 9.78 28.78
CA GLU A 51 3.61 9.02 27.84
C GLU A 51 2.77 7.98 27.11
N LEU A 52 1.89 7.28 27.82
CA LEU A 52 0.97 6.32 27.22
C LEU A 52 -0.01 7.01 26.24
N ALA A 53 -0.52 8.19 26.61
CA ALA A 53 -1.38 9.00 25.74
C ALA A 53 -0.66 9.45 24.46
N ARG A 54 0.61 9.88 24.56
CA ARG A 54 1.44 10.22 23.40
C ARG A 54 1.67 9.00 22.50
N MET A 55 1.98 7.83 23.08
CA MET A 55 2.16 6.59 22.31
C MET A 55 0.90 6.19 21.55
N ARG A 56 -0.27 6.22 22.21
CA ARG A 56 -1.57 5.98 21.58
C ARG A 56 -1.85 6.94 20.43
N ALA A 57 -1.57 8.23 20.63
CA ALA A 57 -1.74 9.25 19.59
C ALA A 57 -0.86 8.95 18.36
N THR A 58 0.43 8.64 18.58
CA THR A 58 1.37 8.26 17.53
C THR A 58 0.92 7.00 16.78
N CYS A 59 0.43 5.97 17.50
CA CYS A 59 -0.07 4.75 16.86
C CYS A 59 -1.33 5.04 16.00
N ALA A 60 -2.24 5.88 16.49
CA ALA A 60 -3.42 6.29 15.74
C ALA A 60 -3.05 7.10 14.47
N GLU A 61 -2.07 7.99 14.57
CA GLU A 61 -1.55 8.74 13.42
C GLU A 61 -0.90 7.82 12.39
N ASN A 62 -0.02 6.92 12.82
CA ASN A 62 0.63 5.95 11.94
C ASN A 62 -0.38 5.10 11.16
N ARG A 63 -1.43 4.60 11.83
CA ARG A 63 -2.51 3.85 11.15
C ARG A 63 -3.19 4.66 10.06
N ARG A 64 -3.45 5.95 10.30
CA ARG A 64 -4.04 6.84 9.29
C ARG A 64 -3.10 7.01 8.10
N ILE A 65 -1.81 7.28 8.36
CA ILE A 65 -0.80 7.46 7.31
C ILE A 65 -0.68 6.19 6.45
N PHE A 66 -0.63 5.01 7.06
CA PHE A 66 -0.51 3.75 6.31
C PHE A 66 -1.76 3.45 5.48
N ALA A 67 -2.95 3.71 6.03
CA ALA A 67 -4.20 3.53 5.31
C ALA A 67 -4.30 4.48 4.10
N GLU A 68 -3.89 5.74 4.26
CA GLU A 68 -3.86 6.73 3.19
C GLU A 68 -2.86 6.34 2.10
N ALA A 69 -1.61 6.01 2.47
CA ALA A 69 -0.60 5.57 1.52
C ALA A 69 -1.05 4.33 0.73
N ARG A 70 -1.68 3.35 1.39
CA ARG A 70 -2.24 2.17 0.74
C ARG A 70 -3.35 2.54 -0.24
N ALA A 71 -4.22 3.48 0.12
CA ALA A 71 -5.29 3.96 -0.76
C ALA A 71 -4.72 4.67 -2.00
N GLU A 72 -3.69 5.49 -1.84
CA GLU A 72 -3.01 6.16 -2.95
C GLU A 72 -2.35 5.16 -3.91
N MET A 73 -1.69 4.12 -3.37
CA MET A 73 -1.07 3.08 -4.19
C MET A 73 -2.06 2.24 -5.00
N LEU A 74 -3.25 2.00 -4.44
CA LEU A 74 -4.32 1.25 -5.10
C LEU A 74 -5.17 2.14 -6.03
N ALA A 75 -5.03 3.46 -5.93
CA ALA A 75 -5.75 4.39 -6.76
C ALA A 75 -5.30 4.27 -8.23
N PRO A 76 -6.22 4.45 -9.20
CA PRO A 76 -5.83 4.57 -10.59
C PRO A 76 -4.85 5.73 -10.79
N SER A 77 -3.77 5.49 -11.54
CA SER A 77 -2.82 6.54 -11.87
C SER A 77 -3.49 7.73 -12.56
N ARG A 78 -3.12 8.93 -12.09
CA ARG A 78 -3.54 10.21 -12.69
C ARG A 78 -2.76 10.52 -13.97
N THR A 79 -1.63 9.85 -14.21
CA THR A 79 -0.74 10.08 -15.36
C THR A 79 -0.46 8.79 -16.14
N PRO A 80 -1.51 8.14 -16.70
CA PRO A 80 -1.39 6.81 -17.29
C PRO A 80 -0.47 6.76 -18.52
N VAL A 81 -0.28 7.88 -19.23
CA VAL A 81 0.64 7.98 -20.37
C VAL A 81 2.09 7.92 -19.90
N LEU A 82 2.42 8.62 -18.81
CA LEU A 82 3.77 8.60 -18.24
C LEU A 82 4.13 7.19 -17.75
N ASP A 83 3.20 6.51 -17.08
CA ASP A 83 3.43 5.14 -16.59
C ASP A 83 3.76 4.17 -17.73
N ARG A 84 3.07 4.32 -18.86
CA ARG A 84 3.32 3.53 -20.06
C ARG A 84 4.72 3.78 -20.60
N LEU A 85 5.12 5.05 -20.74
CA LEU A 85 6.43 5.43 -21.25
C LEU A 85 7.56 4.93 -20.33
N VAL A 86 7.41 5.08 -19.01
CA VAL A 86 8.34 4.54 -18.01
C VAL A 86 8.42 3.02 -18.12
N GLY A 87 7.27 2.34 -18.26
CA GLY A 87 7.20 0.91 -18.45
C GLY A 87 7.92 0.43 -19.72
N GLU A 88 7.80 1.16 -20.82
CA GLU A 88 8.49 0.89 -22.08
C GLU A 88 10.00 1.13 -21.97
N MET A 89 10.43 2.23 -21.32
CA MET A 89 11.83 2.54 -21.04
C MET A 89 12.50 1.42 -20.23
N ARG A 90 11.92 1.03 -19.08
CA ARG A 90 12.42 -0.04 -18.22
C ARG A 90 12.48 -1.41 -18.91
N ARG A 91 11.65 -1.64 -19.94
CA ARG A 91 11.70 -2.88 -20.74
C ARG A 91 12.84 -2.83 -21.75
N ARG A 92 13.14 -1.66 -22.34
CA ARG A 92 14.28 -1.48 -23.23
C ARG A 92 15.59 -1.66 -22.49
N GLU A 93 15.75 -1.03 -21.32
CA GLU A 93 16.94 -1.19 -20.47
C GLU A 93 17.21 -2.65 -20.12
N ARG A 94 16.20 -3.38 -19.64
CA ARG A 94 16.34 -4.81 -19.31
C ARG A 94 16.70 -5.71 -20.50
N ARG A 95 16.39 -5.29 -21.73
CA ARG A 95 16.79 -6.01 -22.95
C ARG A 95 18.19 -5.65 -23.40
N ALA A 96 18.66 -4.43 -23.09
CA ALA A 96 20.01 -3.97 -23.41
C ALA A 96 21.05 -4.49 -22.42
N SER A 97 20.67 -4.78 -21.18
CA SER A 97 21.54 -5.36 -20.14
C SER A 97 21.61 -6.90 -20.14
N ARG A 98 21.04 -7.56 -21.14
CA ARG A 98 21.12 -9.02 -21.36
C ARG A 98 21.92 -9.29 -22.62
#